data_AF-A0AAU9JCA5-F1
#
_entry.id   AF-A0AAU9JCA5-F1
#
_cell.length_a   1.000
_cell.length_b   1.000
_cell.length_c   1.000
_cell.angle_alpha   90.00
_cell.angle_beta   90.00
_cell.angle_gamma   90.00
#
_symmetry.space_group_name_H-M   'P 1'
#
loop_
_entity.id
_entity.type
_entity.pdbx_description
1 polymer ?
#
loop_
_entity_poly.entity_id
_entity_poly.type
_entity_poly.pdbx_seq_one_letter_code
_entity_poly.pdbx_strand_id
1 'polypeptide(L)'
;MNKTIGISCCSENNFNIFSNMFSLLRTENQIPEVSENFLLPSPFGLQQASVGNEVSATLSEKKPKKKHRRPKKITACPHIYKKHYARNMCNACYHRFGREKNAWSCKHVERKHYAKGKCEACYIKEYMSSNNS
;
A
#
# COMPACT_ATOMS: atom_id res chain seq x y z
N MET A 1 -40.21 28.77 20.98
CA MET A 1 -40.26 28.46 19.53
C MET A 1 -39.23 27.37 19.26
N ASN A 2 -39.65 26.11 19.24
CA ASN A 2 -38.77 24.95 19.19
C ASN A 2 -38.59 24.53 17.72
N LYS A 3 -37.37 24.58 17.19
CA LYS A 3 -37.03 24.01 15.88
C LYS A 3 -36.30 22.69 16.08
N THR A 4 -37.06 21.62 15.97
CA THR A 4 -36.57 20.26 15.72
C THR A 4 -36.07 20.21 14.27
N ILE A 5 -34.78 19.89 14.06
CA ILE A 5 -34.27 19.53 12.74
C ILE A 5 -34.06 18.02 12.75
N GLY A 6 -34.96 17.34 12.05
CA GLY A 6 -34.87 15.92 11.76
C GLY A 6 -34.07 15.64 10.49
N ILE A 7 -33.36 14.51 10.55
CA ILE A 7 -33.14 13.52 9.48
C ILE A 7 -32.25 13.96 8.31
N SER A 8 -31.13 13.25 8.11
CA SER A 8 -30.96 12.43 6.91
C SER A 8 -29.68 11.62 6.99
N CYS A 9 -29.87 10.29 7.00
CA CYS A 9 -28.87 9.26 7.04
C CYS A 9 -28.18 9.19 5.67
N CYS A 10 -26.93 9.67 5.56
CA CYS A 10 -26.14 9.45 4.34
C CYS A 10 -25.36 8.13 4.43
N SER A 11 -26.00 7.11 3.88
CA SER A 11 -25.47 5.91 3.21
C SER A 11 -23.95 5.69 3.25
N GLU A 12 -23.56 4.60 3.91
CA GLU A 12 -22.25 3.98 3.80
C GLU A 12 -22.04 3.40 2.39
N ASN A 13 -21.37 4.14 1.51
CA ASN A 13 -20.80 3.55 0.30
C ASN A 13 -19.45 2.90 0.63
N ASN A 14 -19.52 1.72 1.24
CA ASN A 14 -18.42 0.76 1.32
C ASN A 14 -18.10 0.24 -0.09
N PHE A 15 -17.19 0.90 -0.82
CA PHE A 15 -16.57 0.32 -2.02
C PHE A 15 -15.55 -0.75 -1.61
N ASN A 16 -16.07 -1.91 -1.20
CA ASN A 16 -15.30 -3.14 -1.01
C ASN A 16 -15.04 -3.80 -2.37
N ILE A 17 -14.08 -3.28 -3.14
CA ILE A 17 -13.61 -3.93 -4.38
C ILE A 17 -12.85 -5.24 -4.09
N PHE A 18 -12.46 -5.49 -2.84
CA PHE A 18 -11.73 -6.70 -2.44
C PHE A 18 -12.58 -7.81 -1.81
N SER A 19 -13.90 -7.65 -1.66
CA SER A 19 -14.73 -8.65 -0.98
C SER A 19 -15.25 -9.77 -1.89
N ASN A 20 -14.91 -9.80 -3.18
CA ASN A 20 -15.44 -10.78 -4.12
C ASN A 20 -14.38 -11.69 -4.77
N MET A 21 -13.35 -12.08 -4.00
CA MET A 21 -12.41 -13.15 -4.37
C MET A 21 -12.54 -14.40 -3.47
N PHE A 22 -13.26 -14.33 -2.34
CA PHE A 22 -13.39 -15.46 -1.42
C PHE A 22 -14.59 -16.38 -1.70
N SER A 23 -15.49 -16.02 -2.63
CA SER A 23 -16.61 -16.89 -3.02
C SER A 23 -16.24 -17.95 -4.06
N LEU A 24 -15.03 -17.93 -4.64
CA LEU A 24 -14.53 -18.99 -5.53
C LEU A 24 -13.81 -20.13 -4.79
N LEU A 25 -13.63 -20.02 -3.47
CA LEU A 25 -12.91 -21.00 -2.65
C LEU A 25 -13.82 -21.79 -1.70
N ARG A 26 -15.15 -21.74 -1.87
CA ARG A 26 -16.07 -22.66 -1.19
C ARG A 26 -16.75 -23.61 -2.18
N THR A 27 -16.01 -24.64 -2.55
CA THR A 27 -16.61 -25.93 -2.88
C THR A 27 -16.69 -26.72 -1.56
N GLU A 28 -17.87 -26.71 -0.93
CA GLU A 28 -18.18 -27.67 0.13
C GLU A 28 -18.41 -29.05 -0.50
N ASN A 29 -17.85 -30.08 0.15
CA ASN A 29 -18.11 -31.51 -0.01
C ASN A 29 -17.34 -32.26 -1.11
N GLN A 30 -16.07 -32.56 -0.84
CA GLN A 30 -15.57 -33.94 -0.71
C GLN A 30 -14.09 -33.86 -0.31
N ILE A 31 -13.73 -34.53 0.78
CA ILE A 31 -12.34 -34.81 1.15
C ILE A 31 -11.97 -36.10 0.43
N PRO A 32 -11.17 -36.09 -0.65
CA PRO A 32 -10.43 -37.28 -1.06
C PRO A 32 -9.24 -37.44 -0.12
N GLU A 33 -9.10 -38.65 0.42
CA GLU A 33 -7.99 -39.07 1.25
C GLU A 33 -6.64 -38.74 0.58
N VAL A 34 -5.79 -38.02 1.32
CA VAL A 34 -4.45 -37.65 0.88
C VAL A 34 -3.59 -38.91 0.90
N SER A 35 -3.38 -39.53 -0.26
CA SER A 35 -2.33 -40.52 -0.43
C SER A 35 -0.98 -39.82 -0.30
N GLU A 36 -0.29 -40.07 0.81
CA GLU A 36 1.11 -39.72 1.00
C GLU A 36 1.93 -40.34 -0.14
N ASN A 37 2.49 -39.50 -1.03
CA ASN A 37 3.70 -39.75 -1.82
C ASN A 37 3.95 -38.55 -2.76
N PHE A 38 4.25 -37.38 -2.19
CA PHE A 38 4.91 -36.30 -2.95
C PHE A 38 6.28 -36.02 -2.31
N LEU A 39 7.27 -36.79 -2.75
CA LEU A 39 8.68 -36.49 -2.53
C LEU A 39 9.04 -35.23 -3.34
N LEU A 40 9.12 -34.09 -2.65
CA LEU A 40 9.73 -32.87 -3.20
C LEU A 40 11.25 -33.09 -3.31
N PRO A 41 11.87 -32.91 -4.49
CA PRO A 41 13.32 -32.95 -4.62
C PRO A 41 13.96 -31.77 -3.88
N SER A 42 14.99 -32.10 -3.10
CA SER A 42 15.80 -31.17 -2.31
C SER A 42 16.34 -30.00 -3.17
N PRO A 43 16.19 -28.74 -2.74
CA PRO A 43 16.69 -27.59 -3.48
C PRO A 43 18.21 -27.35 -3.31
N PHE A 44 18.96 -28.27 -2.71
CA PHE A 44 20.41 -28.10 -2.51
C PHE A 44 21.24 -28.65 -3.70
N GLY A 45 21.20 -27.93 -4.81
CA GLY A 45 22.18 -28.04 -5.88
C GLY A 45 23.34 -27.07 -5.64
N LEU A 46 24.35 -27.52 -4.90
CA LEU A 46 25.66 -26.87 -4.78
C LEU A 46 26.46 -27.11 -6.06
N GLN A 47 26.83 -26.05 -6.78
CA GLN A 47 28.00 -26.07 -7.65
C GLN A 47 28.72 -24.73 -7.59
N GLN A 48 29.95 -24.79 -7.09
CA GLN A 48 30.93 -23.71 -7.08
C GLN A 48 31.68 -23.72 -8.41
N ALA A 49 31.87 -22.54 -9.00
CA ALA A 49 32.97 -22.30 -9.92
C ALA A 49 33.38 -20.83 -9.82
N SER A 50 34.56 -20.63 -9.24
CA SER A 50 35.32 -19.39 -9.16
C SER A 50 36.04 -19.11 -10.49
N VAL A 51 35.82 -17.95 -11.10
CA VAL A 51 36.71 -17.41 -12.15
C VAL A 51 36.75 -15.88 -12.08
N GLY A 52 37.95 -15.32 -12.00
CA GLY A 52 38.30 -14.04 -12.61
C GLY A 52 38.16 -12.79 -11.74
N ASN A 53 39.17 -12.53 -10.91
CA ASN A 53 39.32 -11.31 -10.11
C ASN A 53 40.21 -10.31 -10.88
N GLU A 54 39.65 -9.22 -11.40
CA GLU A 54 40.43 -8.09 -11.93
C GLU A 54 39.92 -6.78 -11.31
N VAL A 55 40.60 -6.39 -10.22
CA VAL A 55 40.28 -5.21 -9.42
C VAL A 55 40.98 -3.97 -9.98
N SER A 56 40.27 -3.15 -10.74
CA SER A 56 40.66 -1.76 -11.01
C SER A 56 40.29 -0.89 -9.81
N ALA A 57 41.29 -0.54 -9.00
CA ALA A 57 41.16 0.33 -7.85
C ALA A 57 40.97 1.80 -8.28
N THR A 58 39.72 2.24 -8.33
CA THR A 58 39.39 3.68 -8.36
C THR A 58 39.15 4.17 -6.93
N LEU A 59 39.91 5.17 -6.50
CA LEU A 59 39.74 5.84 -5.20
C LEU A 59 38.34 6.48 -5.14
N SER A 60 37.38 5.81 -4.51
CA SER A 60 36.05 6.37 -4.28
C SER A 60 36.02 7.28 -3.05
N GLU A 61 35.66 8.53 -3.26
CA GLU A 61 35.40 9.51 -2.20
C GLU A 61 34.27 9.00 -1.29
N LYS A 62 34.59 8.76 -0.02
CA LYS A 62 33.63 8.27 0.98
C LYS A 62 32.61 9.36 1.30
N LYS A 63 31.45 9.31 0.66
CA LYS A 63 30.29 10.18 0.97
C LYS A 63 29.93 10.08 2.46
N PRO A 64 29.57 11.20 3.12
CA PRO A 64 29.28 11.21 4.55
C PRO A 64 28.07 10.32 4.89
N LYS A 65 28.27 9.39 5.84
CA LYS A 65 27.22 8.49 6.32
C LYS A 65 26.12 9.31 6.99
N LYS A 66 24.91 9.31 6.41
CA LYS A 66 23.75 10.02 6.98
C LYS A 66 23.37 9.39 8.32
N LYS A 67 23.27 10.21 9.37
CA LYS A 67 22.80 9.77 10.70
C LYS A 67 21.38 9.21 10.58
N HIS A 68 21.17 7.97 11.01
CA HIS A 68 19.84 7.36 11.03
C HIS A 68 18.94 8.09 12.04
N ARG A 69 17.85 8.68 11.56
CA ARG A 69 16.85 9.34 12.43
C ARG A 69 16.00 8.26 13.11
N ARG A 70 15.71 8.44 14.41
CA ARG A 70 14.81 7.55 15.15
C ARG A 70 13.39 7.61 14.55
N PRO A 71 12.69 6.47 14.40
CA PRO A 71 11.33 6.46 13.90
C PRO A 71 10.39 7.18 14.89
N LYS A 72 9.50 8.02 14.37
CA LYS A 72 8.48 8.71 15.17
C LYS A 72 7.33 7.74 15.52
N LYS A 73 6.68 7.97 16.65
CA LYS A 73 5.49 7.21 17.09
C LYS A 73 4.21 7.82 16.49
N ILE A 74 3.18 6.99 16.34
CA ILE A 74 1.83 7.42 15.95
C ILE A 74 1.10 7.87 17.21
N THR A 75 0.45 9.04 17.16
CA THR A 75 -0.34 9.59 18.28
C THR A 75 -1.70 10.13 17.84
N ALA A 76 -1.88 10.46 16.56
CA ALA A 76 -3.10 11.08 16.04
C ALA A 76 -4.14 10.06 15.51
N CYS A 77 -3.89 8.76 15.67
CA CYS A 77 -4.86 7.73 15.33
C CYS A 77 -4.69 6.52 16.27
N PRO A 78 -5.73 5.68 16.48
CA PRO A 78 -5.68 4.55 17.41
C PRO A 78 -4.73 3.43 16.98
N HIS A 79 -4.20 3.49 15.75
CA HIS A 79 -3.30 2.50 15.19
C HIS A 79 -1.84 2.68 15.68
N ILE A 80 -1.62 2.64 16.98
CA ILE A 80 -0.31 2.90 17.62
C ILE A 80 0.79 1.91 17.19
N TYR A 81 0.41 0.71 16.78
CA TYR A 81 1.34 -0.35 16.36
C TYR A 81 1.80 -0.22 14.89
N LYS A 82 1.16 0.64 14.10
CA LYS A 82 1.52 0.82 12.68
C LYS A 82 2.72 1.77 12.53
N LYS A 83 3.37 1.71 11.36
CA LYS A 83 4.45 2.64 11.03
C LYS A 83 3.92 4.06 10.87
N HIS A 84 4.55 5.01 11.56
CA HIS A 84 4.31 6.44 11.37
C HIS A 84 4.52 6.84 9.91
N TYR A 85 3.55 7.55 9.35
CA TYR A 85 3.65 8.13 8.02
C TYR A 85 3.87 9.65 8.08
N ALA A 86 2.80 10.41 8.33
CA ALA A 86 2.81 11.87 8.41
C ALA A 86 1.78 12.35 9.43
N ARG A 87 1.97 13.57 9.97
CA ARG A 87 1.08 14.20 10.97
C ARG A 87 0.73 13.29 12.16
N ASN A 88 1.69 12.47 12.59
CA ASN A 88 1.50 11.47 13.65
C ASN A 88 0.41 10.44 13.38
N MET A 89 0.06 10.19 12.11
CA MET A 89 -0.91 9.18 11.67
C MET A 89 -0.23 8.02 10.95
N CYS A 90 -0.91 6.87 10.91
CA CYS A 90 -0.56 5.79 10.00
C CYS A 90 -0.88 6.17 8.54
N ASN A 91 -0.33 5.42 7.59
CA ASN A 91 -0.55 5.65 6.16
C ASN A 91 -2.04 5.71 5.77
N ALA A 92 -2.82 4.71 6.19
CA ALA A 92 -4.25 4.63 5.87
C ALA A 92 -5.06 5.80 6.44
N CYS A 93 -4.82 6.17 7.71
CA CYS A 93 -5.52 7.29 8.34
C CYS A 93 -5.13 8.63 7.72
N TYR A 94 -3.86 8.81 7.37
CA TYR A 94 -3.41 10.01 6.69
C TYR A 94 -4.12 10.21 5.34
N HIS A 95 -4.26 9.15 4.54
CA HIS A 95 -4.95 9.24 3.26
C HIS A 95 -6.46 9.52 3.39
N ARG A 96 -7.11 9.02 4.45
CA ARG A 96 -8.54 9.24 4.68
C ARG A 96 -8.84 10.62 5.27
N PHE A 97 -8.08 11.04 6.27
CA PHE A 97 -8.42 12.21 7.11
C PHE A 97 -7.35 13.29 7.11
N GLY A 98 -6.08 12.93 6.87
CA GLY A 98 -4.95 13.86 6.98
C GLY A 98 -4.80 14.84 5.81
N ARG A 99 -5.57 14.64 4.73
CA ARG A 99 -5.55 15.47 3.52
C ARG A 99 -6.60 16.57 3.58
N GLU A 100 -6.13 17.80 3.73
CA GLU A 100 -7.02 18.96 3.84
C GLU A 100 -7.35 19.56 2.47
N LYS A 101 -6.35 19.66 1.59
CA LYS A 101 -6.48 20.34 0.29
C LYS A 101 -7.29 19.51 -0.70
N ASN A 102 -8.07 20.20 -1.52
CA ASN A 102 -8.80 19.60 -2.62
C ASN A 102 -7.95 19.56 -3.90
N ALA A 103 -8.31 18.65 -4.81
CA ALA A 103 -7.69 18.55 -6.12
C ALA A 103 -8.05 19.76 -6.98
N TRP A 104 -7.10 20.25 -7.76
CA TRP A 104 -7.25 21.46 -8.58
C TRP A 104 -6.91 21.22 -10.06
N SER A 105 -6.17 20.16 -10.38
CA SER A 105 -5.78 19.80 -11.75
C SER A 105 -6.79 18.88 -12.45
N CYS A 106 -7.80 18.36 -11.74
CA CYS A 106 -8.89 17.61 -12.33
C CYS A 106 -10.24 18.27 -12.05
N LYS A 107 -11.28 17.90 -12.82
CA LYS A 107 -12.65 18.42 -12.69
C LYS A 107 -13.28 18.18 -11.30
N HIS A 108 -12.67 17.34 -10.47
CA HIS A 108 -13.19 16.95 -9.16
C HIS A 108 -12.71 17.90 -8.04
N VAL A 109 -13.24 19.14 -8.02
CA VAL A 109 -12.84 20.18 -7.06
C VAL A 109 -13.24 19.85 -5.61
N GLU A 110 -14.19 18.94 -5.41
CA GLU A 110 -14.61 18.50 -4.08
C GLU A 110 -13.75 17.36 -3.52
N ARG A 111 -13.02 16.64 -4.38
CA ARG A 111 -12.23 15.48 -3.98
C ARG A 111 -10.88 15.92 -3.42
N LYS A 112 -10.37 15.18 -2.45
CA LYS A 112 -9.05 15.46 -1.84
C LYS A 112 -7.91 15.29 -2.84
N HIS A 113 -6.91 16.17 -2.72
CA HIS A 113 -5.68 16.13 -3.50
C HIS A 113 -4.85 14.89 -3.15
N TYR A 114 -4.51 14.08 -4.16
CA TYR A 114 -3.61 12.94 -4.03
C TYR A 114 -2.17 13.34 -4.39
N ALA A 115 -1.88 13.48 -5.68
CA ALA A 115 -0.59 13.85 -6.23
C ALA A 115 -0.77 14.58 -7.57
N LYS A 116 0.25 15.36 -7.99
CA LYS A 116 0.24 16.16 -9.22
C LYS A 116 -1.00 17.07 -9.38
N GLY A 117 -1.57 17.55 -8.28
CA GLY A 117 -2.79 18.36 -8.33
C GLY A 117 -4.09 17.57 -8.55
N LYS A 118 -4.05 16.25 -8.72
CA LYS A 118 -5.19 15.40 -9.10
C LYS A 118 -5.74 14.64 -7.88
N CYS A 119 -7.01 14.22 -7.96
CA CYS A 119 -7.58 13.28 -7.00
C CYS A 119 -7.05 11.86 -7.26
N GLU A 120 -7.22 10.97 -6.28
CA GLU A 120 -6.67 9.60 -6.29
C GLU A 120 -7.08 8.80 -7.53
N ALA A 121 -8.37 8.79 -7.87
CA ALA A 121 -8.89 8.06 -9.02
C ALA A 121 -8.31 8.58 -10.36
N CYS A 122 -8.22 9.91 -10.53
CA CYS A 122 -7.64 10.49 -11.74
C CYS A 122 -6.14 10.22 -11.84
N TYR A 123 -5.42 10.28 -10.73
CA TYR A 123 -4.00 9.98 -10.67
C TYR A 123 -3.72 8.52 -11.06
N ILE A 124 -4.46 7.57 -10.50
CA ILE A 124 -4.30 6.14 -10.80
C ILE A 124 -4.60 5.86 -12.26
N LYS A 125 -5.69 6.43 -12.81
CA LYS A 125 -6.06 6.24 -14.22
C LYS A 125 -4.94 6.71 -15.15
N GLU A 126 -4.41 7.90 -14.93
CA GLU A 126 -3.31 8.45 -15.74
C GLU A 126 -2.03 7.62 -15.60
N TYR A 127 -1.68 7.20 -14.38
CA TYR A 127 -0.51 6.37 -14.12
C TYR A 127 -0.59 5.04 -14.88
N MET A 128 -1.73 4.37 -14.81
CA MET A 128 -1.97 3.12 -15.54
C MET A 128 -1.93 3.32 -17.06
N SER A 129 -2.49 4.42 -17.58
CA SER A 129 -2.42 4.74 -19.01
C SER A 129 -0.98 4.98 -19.46
N SER A 130 -0.16 5.70 -18.68
CA SER A 130 1.24 5.99 -19.04
C SER A 130 2.16 4.77 -18.98
N ASN A 131 1.81 3.75 -18.19
CA ASN A 131 2.63 2.55 -18.04
C ASN A 131 2.34 1.48 -19.10
N ASN A 132 1.20 1.59 -19.80
CA ASN A 132 0.76 0.65 -20.83
C ASN A 132 0.93 1.20 -22.26
N SER A 133 1.64 2.32 -22.43
CA SER A 133 2.00 2.91 -23.73
C SER A 133 3.49 2.76 -23.96
#